data_AF-A0A0F9RTY8-F1
#
_entry.id   AF-A0A0F9RTY8-F1
#
_cell.length_a   1.000
_cell.length_b   1.000
_cell.length_c   1.000
_cell.angle_alpha   90.00
_cell.angle_beta   90.00
_cell.angle_gamma   90.00
#
_symmetry.space_group_name_H-M   'P 1'
#
loop_
_entity.id
_entity.type
_entity.pdbx_description
1 polymer ?
#
loop_
_entity_poly.entity_id
_entity_poly.type
_entity_poly.pdbx_seq_one_letter_code
_entity_poly.pdbx_strand_id
1 'polypeptide(L)'
;MGEFIDLTGQKFGKLTVLDRRSPKWFCVCECGGHRHSFSYDLTHGVNKSCGCSSHLPTYGNRCYSIEMIRELLMAENYLLLSTKYINTKQKLKYICPFGHKHVITWGHWNIRGHRCPTCHNKVRSRDKRLDFGFIKSEFEKEGYILLTTEYRNCRQKLEYICPEGHRHNVSWDGWRKGDRCAYCASLRMTGSKHHNWKGGVTSISEIARYMLKHADWPKQIFERDNYTCQRCSGYGGCLNAHHLIPVKQILEYYSIDTMEKVKQCNLLFDINNGLSLCKKCHKWTHSKLNMNKENLYGFYTIRKSYN
;
A
#
# COMPACT_ATOMS: atom_id res chain seq x y z
N MET A 1 66.84 -7.71 -24.64
CA MET A 1 65.50 -7.82 -25.25
C MET A 1 65.42 -9.23 -25.82
N GLY A 2 64.48 -10.06 -25.35
CA GLY A 2 64.31 -11.41 -25.89
C GLY A 2 63.68 -11.37 -27.27
N GLU A 3 64.11 -12.25 -28.17
CA GLU A 3 63.54 -12.39 -29.51
C GLU A 3 62.06 -12.79 -29.43
N PHE A 4 61.26 -12.23 -30.34
CA PHE A 4 59.84 -12.54 -30.43
C PHE A 4 59.64 -13.92 -31.06
N ILE A 5 59.09 -14.86 -30.28
CA ILE A 5 58.76 -16.20 -30.77
C ILE A 5 57.35 -16.19 -31.36
N ASP A 6 57.26 -16.43 -32.67
CA ASP A 6 55.98 -16.63 -33.36
C ASP A 6 55.46 -18.06 -33.15
N LEU A 7 54.22 -18.17 -32.65
CA LEU A 7 53.56 -19.44 -32.37
C LEU A 7 52.52 -19.81 -33.43
N THR A 8 52.38 -19.05 -34.51
CA THR A 8 51.41 -19.29 -35.58
C THR A 8 51.55 -20.69 -36.18
N GLY A 9 50.44 -21.40 -36.37
CA GLY A 9 50.41 -22.76 -36.90
C GLY A 9 50.80 -23.86 -35.91
N GLN A 10 51.35 -23.52 -34.75
CA GLN A 10 51.77 -24.52 -33.75
C GLN A 10 50.57 -25.12 -33.00
N LYS A 11 50.70 -26.41 -32.63
CA LYS A 11 49.71 -27.15 -31.85
C LYS A 11 50.14 -27.29 -30.39
N PHE A 12 49.20 -26.99 -29.48
CA PHE A 12 49.36 -27.13 -28.03
C PHE A 12 48.18 -27.94 -27.45
N GLY A 13 48.39 -29.24 -27.28
CA GLY A 13 47.31 -30.17 -26.95
C GLY A 13 46.27 -30.23 -28.07
N LYS A 14 45.00 -29.94 -27.76
CA LYS A 14 43.89 -29.86 -28.74
C LYS A 14 43.78 -28.50 -29.42
N LEU A 15 44.63 -27.52 -29.08
CA LEU A 15 44.59 -26.16 -29.64
C LEU A 15 45.59 -26.02 -30.80
N THR A 16 45.16 -25.35 -31.87
CA THR A 16 46.00 -24.92 -32.99
C THR A 16 46.00 -23.38 -33.03
N VAL A 17 47.17 -22.76 -33.02
CA VAL A 17 47.31 -21.30 -33.09
C VAL A 17 47.07 -20.85 -34.53
N LEU A 18 46.14 -19.92 -34.75
CA LEU A 18 45.86 -19.39 -36.09
C LEU A 18 46.50 -18.03 -36.34
N ASP A 19 46.45 -17.12 -35.36
CA ASP A 19 46.97 -15.77 -35.55
C ASP A 19 47.19 -15.05 -34.21
N ARG A 20 47.97 -13.97 -34.22
CA ARG A 20 48.27 -13.14 -33.05
C ARG A 20 47.31 -11.97 -32.92
N ARG A 21 46.52 -11.96 -31.84
CA ARG A 21 45.68 -10.83 -31.43
C ARG A 21 46.26 -10.21 -30.16
N SER A 22 47.35 -9.46 -30.34
CA SER A 22 48.18 -8.90 -29.26
C SER A 22 47.33 -8.36 -28.09
N PRO A 23 47.61 -8.76 -26.82
CA PRO A 23 48.78 -9.53 -26.38
C PRO A 23 48.60 -11.06 -26.42
N LYS A 24 47.50 -11.59 -26.98
CA LYS A 24 47.15 -13.01 -26.93
C LYS A 24 47.19 -13.68 -28.30
N TRP A 25 47.34 -14.99 -28.32
CA TRP A 25 47.18 -15.84 -29.49
C TRP A 25 45.74 -16.31 -29.60
N PHE A 26 45.19 -16.27 -30.81
CA PHE A 26 43.89 -16.84 -31.12
C PHE A 26 44.07 -18.30 -31.55
N CYS A 27 43.48 -19.21 -30.79
CA CYS A 27 43.62 -20.64 -31.00
C CYS A 27 42.27 -21.29 -31.27
N VAL A 28 42.22 -22.21 -32.23
CA VAL A 28 41.05 -23.05 -32.51
C VAL A 28 41.30 -24.44 -31.95
N CYS A 29 40.30 -25.00 -31.31
CA CYS A 29 40.36 -26.33 -30.71
C CYS A 29 39.73 -27.35 -31.66
N GLU A 30 40.20 -28.59 -31.58
CA GLU A 30 39.58 -29.75 -32.26
C GLU A 30 38.10 -29.94 -31.88
N CYS A 31 37.66 -29.38 -30.75
CA CYS A 31 36.26 -29.34 -30.30
C CYS A 31 35.35 -28.42 -31.16
N GLY A 32 35.92 -27.66 -32.12
CA GLY A 32 35.24 -26.59 -32.86
C GLY A 32 35.18 -25.25 -32.10
N GLY A 33 35.51 -25.24 -30.81
CA GLY A 33 35.60 -24.03 -29.98
C GLY A 33 36.92 -23.28 -30.15
N HIS A 34 37.02 -22.10 -29.57
CA HIS A 34 38.21 -21.24 -29.66
C HIS A 34 38.64 -20.71 -28.29
N ARG A 35 39.91 -20.33 -28.15
CA ARG A 35 40.48 -19.76 -26.92
C ARG A 35 41.50 -18.68 -27.26
N HIS A 36 41.55 -17.64 -26.43
CA HIS A 36 42.63 -16.65 -26.44
C HIS A 36 43.62 -16.98 -25.32
N SER A 37 44.88 -17.22 -25.66
CA SER A 37 45.91 -17.66 -24.71
C SER A 37 47.18 -16.81 -24.80
N PHE A 38 47.87 -16.58 -23.69
CA PHE A 38 49.20 -15.96 -23.73
C PHE A 38 50.25 -16.96 -24.20
N SER A 39 51.39 -16.48 -24.73
CA SER A 39 52.50 -17.35 -25.15
C SER A 39 52.94 -18.27 -24.02
N TYR A 40 53.07 -17.72 -22.80
CA TYR A 40 53.45 -18.46 -21.60
C TYR A 40 52.53 -19.65 -21.33
N ASP A 41 51.21 -19.44 -21.38
CA ASP A 41 50.23 -20.48 -21.07
C ASP A 41 50.23 -21.62 -22.09
N LEU A 42 50.56 -21.34 -23.34
CA LEU A 42 50.67 -22.33 -24.42
C LEU A 42 51.95 -23.16 -24.25
N THR A 43 53.08 -22.49 -24.06
CA THR A 43 54.40 -23.16 -23.97
C THR A 43 54.55 -23.97 -22.68
N HIS A 44 53.98 -23.51 -21.57
CA HIS A 44 54.02 -24.22 -20.29
C HIS A 44 52.86 -25.23 -20.13
N GLY A 45 52.04 -25.40 -21.17
CA GLY A 45 50.97 -26.40 -21.17
C GLY A 45 49.84 -26.12 -20.18
N VAL A 46 49.64 -24.88 -19.74
CA VAL A 46 48.49 -24.47 -18.92
C VAL A 46 47.21 -24.55 -19.75
N ASN A 47 47.29 -24.11 -21.01
CA ASN A 47 46.18 -24.13 -21.95
C ASN A 47 46.37 -25.23 -23.02
N LYS A 48 45.71 -26.39 -22.83
CA LYS A 48 45.77 -27.53 -23.77
C LYS A 48 44.48 -27.80 -24.55
N SER A 49 43.41 -27.03 -24.32
CA SER A 49 42.12 -27.18 -25.02
C SER A 49 41.28 -25.90 -24.94
N CYS A 50 40.17 -25.84 -25.68
CA CYS A 50 39.15 -24.79 -25.53
C CYS A 50 38.59 -24.71 -24.09
N GLY A 51 38.81 -25.73 -23.26
CA GLY A 51 38.14 -25.98 -21.97
C GLY A 51 37.28 -27.25 -22.00
N CYS A 52 37.28 -27.98 -23.13
CA CYS A 52 36.49 -29.19 -23.32
C CYS A 52 37.04 -30.43 -22.60
N SER A 53 38.32 -30.44 -22.20
CA SER A 53 38.95 -31.64 -21.61
C SER A 53 38.82 -31.72 -20.08
N SER A 54 38.34 -30.67 -19.42
CA SER A 54 38.08 -30.66 -17.98
C SER A 54 36.63 -31.08 -17.72
N HIS A 55 36.42 -32.33 -17.31
CA HIS A 55 35.13 -32.93 -16.96
C HIS A 55 34.56 -32.46 -15.60
N LEU A 56 34.76 -31.18 -15.23
CA LEU A 56 34.06 -30.56 -14.10
C LEU A 56 33.58 -29.15 -14.53
N PRO A 57 32.28 -28.83 -14.35
CA PRO A 57 31.68 -27.61 -14.86
C PRO A 57 31.94 -26.43 -13.92
N THR A 58 33.15 -25.85 -13.95
CA THR A 58 33.40 -24.56 -13.31
C THR A 58 33.07 -23.42 -14.27
N TYR A 59 32.01 -22.71 -13.89
CA TYR A 59 31.61 -21.35 -14.24
C TYR A 59 32.53 -20.60 -15.22
N GLY A 60 32.04 -20.32 -16.43
CA GLY A 60 32.47 -19.09 -17.14
C GLY A 60 32.65 -19.15 -18.64
N ASN A 61 32.87 -20.31 -19.28
CA ASN A 61 33.19 -20.33 -20.72
C ASN A 61 32.58 -21.50 -21.48
N ARG A 62 31.25 -21.49 -21.62
CA ARG A 62 30.59 -22.16 -22.76
C ARG A 62 30.25 -21.08 -23.79
N CYS A 63 30.92 -21.10 -24.94
CA CYS A 63 30.48 -20.37 -26.11
C CYS A 63 29.31 -21.13 -26.71
N TYR A 64 28.08 -20.70 -26.43
CA TYR A 64 26.89 -21.25 -27.07
C TYR A 64 26.75 -20.65 -28.47
N SER A 65 26.62 -21.48 -29.50
CA SER A 65 26.18 -20.99 -30.81
C SER A 65 24.67 -20.68 -30.79
N ILE A 66 24.20 -19.88 -31.74
CA ILE A 66 22.76 -19.59 -31.85
C ILE A 66 21.97 -20.86 -32.19
N GLU A 67 22.58 -21.82 -32.90
CA GLU A 67 22.03 -23.14 -33.20
C GLU A 67 21.86 -23.99 -31.94
N MET A 68 22.86 -24.06 -31.07
CA MET A 68 22.75 -24.77 -29.78
C MET A 68 21.64 -24.18 -28.90
N ILE A 69 21.55 -22.85 -28.85
CA ILE A 69 20.48 -22.16 -28.11
C ILE A 69 19.12 -22.53 -28.68
N ARG A 70 19.00 -22.60 -30.01
CA ARG A 70 17.77 -22.99 -30.70
C ARG A 70 17.34 -24.41 -30.31
N GLU A 71 18.26 -25.37 -30.37
CA GLU A 71 17.99 -26.76 -29.97
C GLU A 71 17.54 -26.88 -28.51
N LEU A 72 18.22 -26.17 -27.59
CA LEU A 72 17.88 -26.18 -26.17
C LEU A 72 16.50 -25.56 -25.89
N LEU A 73 16.13 -24.49 -26.60
CA LEU A 73 14.78 -23.92 -26.49
C LEU A 73 13.73 -24.89 -27.06
N MET A 74 14.01 -25.50 -28.22
CA MET A 74 13.09 -26.43 -28.87
C MET A 74 12.85 -27.70 -28.04
N ALA A 75 13.85 -28.19 -27.30
CA ALA A 75 13.70 -29.32 -26.38
C ALA A 75 12.67 -29.07 -25.27
N GLU A 76 12.44 -27.79 -24.91
CA GLU A 76 11.40 -27.38 -23.96
C GLU A 76 10.15 -26.79 -24.66
N ASN A 77 10.00 -27.00 -25.98
CA ASN A 77 8.91 -26.48 -26.83
C ASN A 77 8.89 -24.94 -26.98
N TYR A 78 10.04 -24.28 -26.82
CA TYR A 78 10.19 -22.85 -27.11
C TYR A 78 10.75 -22.63 -28.51
N LEU A 79 10.27 -21.58 -29.18
CA LEU A 79 10.74 -21.18 -30.50
C LEU A 79 11.63 -19.95 -30.39
N LEU A 80 12.91 -20.07 -30.80
CA LEU A 80 13.84 -18.96 -30.86
C LEU A 80 13.60 -18.12 -32.12
N LEU A 81 13.38 -16.80 -31.94
CA LEU A 81 13.18 -15.85 -33.05
C LEU A 81 14.48 -15.09 -33.41
N SER A 82 15.44 -15.00 -32.48
CA SER A 82 16.72 -14.36 -32.75
C SER A 82 17.56 -15.22 -33.71
N THR A 83 18.17 -14.58 -34.70
CA THR A 83 18.98 -15.23 -35.75
C THR A 83 20.49 -15.22 -35.46
N LYS A 84 20.94 -14.40 -34.50
CA LYS A 84 22.36 -14.27 -34.12
C LYS A 84 22.51 -14.19 -32.61
N TYR A 85 23.61 -14.69 -32.07
CA TYR A 85 24.00 -14.58 -30.66
C TYR A 85 25.50 -14.26 -30.56
N ILE A 86 25.83 -13.08 -30.05
CA ILE A 86 27.19 -12.54 -30.00
C ILE A 86 27.77 -12.67 -28.59
N ASN A 87 26.97 -12.40 -27.56
CA ASN A 87 27.44 -12.42 -26.17
C ASN A 87 26.30 -12.64 -25.16
N THR A 88 26.68 -12.92 -23.91
CA THR A 88 25.77 -13.22 -22.80
C THR A 88 24.83 -12.09 -22.40
N LYS A 89 25.17 -10.84 -22.73
CA LYS A 89 24.34 -9.65 -22.46
C LYS A 89 23.29 -9.43 -23.55
N GLN A 90 23.43 -10.05 -24.72
CA GLN A 90 22.46 -9.94 -25.80
C GLN A 90 21.11 -10.50 -25.38
N LYS A 91 20.04 -9.75 -25.66
CA LYS A 91 18.66 -10.20 -25.46
C LYS A 91 18.22 -11.04 -26.67
N LEU A 92 17.73 -12.24 -26.40
CA LEU A 92 17.18 -13.19 -27.35
C LEU A 92 15.66 -13.10 -27.33
N LYS A 93 15.05 -13.02 -28.51
CA LYS A 93 13.60 -13.03 -28.72
C LYS A 93 13.13 -14.48 -28.87
N TYR A 94 12.04 -14.86 -28.22
CA TYR A 94 11.49 -16.21 -28.30
C TYR A 94 9.95 -16.23 -28.16
N ILE A 95 9.34 -17.34 -28.54
CA ILE A 95 7.92 -17.67 -28.33
C ILE A 95 7.83 -18.90 -27.42
N CYS A 96 6.99 -18.85 -26.40
CA CYS A 96 6.75 -20.00 -25.52
C CYS A 96 5.70 -20.97 -26.09
N PRO A 97 5.54 -22.18 -25.52
CA PRO A 97 4.56 -23.17 -26.00
C PRO A 97 3.12 -22.66 -26.06
N PHE A 98 2.78 -21.64 -25.26
CA PHE A 98 1.47 -21.00 -25.21
C PHE A 98 1.37 -19.75 -26.10
N GLY A 99 2.34 -19.52 -26.99
CA GLY A 99 2.33 -18.41 -27.95
C GLY A 99 2.78 -17.05 -27.41
N HIS A 100 3.18 -16.93 -26.14
CA HIS A 100 3.65 -15.65 -25.60
C HIS A 100 5.04 -15.29 -26.14
N LYS A 101 5.15 -14.09 -26.71
CA LYS A 101 6.40 -13.51 -27.22
C LYS A 101 7.14 -12.76 -26.11
N HIS A 102 8.41 -13.09 -25.89
CA HIS A 102 9.23 -12.48 -24.84
C HIS A 102 10.69 -12.31 -25.25
N VAL A 103 11.43 -11.57 -24.43
CA VAL A 103 12.87 -11.39 -24.54
C VAL A 103 13.58 -11.85 -23.27
N ILE A 104 14.76 -12.45 -23.41
CA ILE A 104 15.56 -12.91 -22.28
C ILE A 104 17.04 -12.91 -22.61
N THR A 105 17.91 -12.78 -21.62
CA THR A 105 19.34 -13.06 -21.78
C THR A 105 19.61 -14.55 -21.59
N TRP A 106 20.61 -15.09 -22.28
CA TRP A 106 20.94 -16.51 -22.15
C TRP A 106 21.31 -16.91 -20.72
N GLY A 107 22.00 -16.04 -19.98
CA GLY A 107 22.32 -16.27 -18.57
C GLY A 107 21.07 -16.42 -17.68
N HIS A 108 20.02 -15.62 -17.89
CA HIS A 108 18.78 -15.77 -17.13
C HIS A 108 18.04 -17.07 -17.48
N TRP A 109 18.04 -17.46 -18.75
CA TRP A 109 17.44 -18.72 -19.18
C TRP A 109 18.15 -19.93 -18.57
N ASN A 110 19.47 -20.00 -18.79
CA ASN A 110 20.25 -21.21 -18.57
C ASN A 110 20.78 -21.32 -17.13
N ILE A 111 21.10 -20.19 -16.47
CA ILE A 111 21.67 -20.20 -15.10
C ILE A 111 20.58 -19.97 -14.06
N ARG A 112 19.69 -18.99 -14.29
CA ARG A 112 18.63 -18.64 -13.31
C ARG A 112 17.34 -19.45 -13.50
N GLY A 113 17.23 -20.24 -14.57
CA GLY A 113 16.04 -21.04 -14.87
C GLY A 113 14.81 -20.20 -15.23
N HIS A 114 14.99 -18.95 -15.65
CA HIS A 114 13.86 -18.11 -16.04
C HIS A 114 13.21 -18.64 -17.32
N ARG A 115 11.88 -18.58 -17.36
CA ARG A 115 11.03 -19.02 -18.48
C ARG A 115 10.01 -17.93 -18.82
N CYS A 116 8.98 -18.27 -19.58
CA CYS A 116 7.93 -17.33 -19.95
C CYS A 116 7.35 -16.61 -18.72
N PRO A 117 7.55 -15.29 -18.57
CA PRO A 117 7.07 -14.55 -17.41
C PRO A 117 5.54 -14.50 -17.36
N THR A 118 4.84 -14.49 -18.50
CA THR A 118 3.37 -14.55 -18.53
C THR A 118 2.85 -15.85 -17.93
N CYS A 119 3.40 -17.00 -18.37
CA CYS A 119 3.02 -18.31 -17.83
C CYS A 119 3.36 -18.42 -16.34
N HIS A 120 4.58 -18.02 -15.96
CA HIS A 120 5.00 -18.03 -14.55
C HIS A 120 4.12 -17.14 -13.67
N ASN A 121 3.81 -15.92 -14.11
CA ASN A 121 2.98 -14.99 -13.36
C ASN A 121 1.53 -15.48 -13.23
N LYS A 122 0.98 -16.19 -14.22
CA LYS A 122 -0.36 -16.79 -14.14
C LYS A 122 -0.42 -17.87 -13.05
N VAL A 123 0.57 -18.75 -13.00
CA VAL A 123 0.69 -19.78 -11.95
C VAL A 123 0.86 -19.13 -10.57
N ARG A 124 1.87 -18.24 -10.44
CA ARG A 124 2.11 -17.49 -9.20
C ARG A 124 0.90 -16.68 -8.73
N SER A 125 0.13 -16.09 -9.64
CA SER A 125 -1.09 -15.35 -9.32
C SER A 125 -2.20 -16.28 -8.84
N ARG A 126 -2.35 -17.47 -9.43
CA ARG A 126 -3.31 -18.48 -9.00
C ARG A 126 -2.97 -18.98 -7.60
N ASP A 127 -1.72 -19.37 -7.38
CA ASP A 127 -1.27 -19.96 -6.12
C ASP A 127 -1.25 -18.93 -4.96
N LYS A 128 -1.22 -17.63 -5.28
CA LYS A 128 -1.38 -16.54 -4.31
C LYS A 128 -2.83 -16.14 -4.03
N ARG A 129 -3.83 -16.66 -4.74
CA ARG A 129 -5.24 -16.35 -4.43
C ARG A 129 -5.58 -17.00 -3.10
N LEU A 130 -5.92 -16.16 -2.13
CA LEU A 130 -6.41 -16.60 -0.83
C LEU A 130 -7.76 -17.28 -1.02
N ASP A 131 -7.89 -18.46 -0.43
CA ASP A 131 -9.16 -19.18 -0.36
C ASP A 131 -10.13 -18.46 0.59
N PHE A 132 -11.36 -18.28 0.14
CA PHE A 132 -12.40 -17.63 0.95
C PHE A 132 -12.83 -18.51 2.13
N GLY A 133 -12.82 -19.84 1.96
CA GLY A 133 -13.09 -20.79 3.05
C GLY A 133 -12.10 -20.63 4.19
N PHE A 134 -10.81 -20.51 3.87
CA PHE A 134 -9.77 -20.18 4.84
C PHE A 134 -10.04 -18.85 5.56
N ILE A 135 -10.34 -17.77 4.84
CA ILE A 135 -10.65 -16.46 5.45
C ILE A 135 -11.82 -16.58 6.43
N LYS A 136 -12.90 -17.24 6.02
CA LYS A 136 -14.08 -17.46 6.87
C LYS A 136 -13.71 -18.21 8.16
N SER A 137 -12.92 -19.28 8.05
CA SER A 137 -12.48 -20.07 9.20
C SER A 137 -11.68 -19.24 10.21
N GLU A 138 -10.90 -18.26 9.76
CA GLU A 138 -10.07 -17.41 10.63
C GLU A 138 -10.92 -16.43 11.45
N PHE A 139 -12.03 -15.93 10.90
CA PHE A 139 -12.98 -15.11 11.66
C PHE A 139 -13.74 -15.95 12.69
N GLU A 140 -14.22 -17.12 12.29
CA GLU A 140 -15.00 -18.02 13.14
C GLU A 140 -14.20 -18.55 14.33
N LYS A 141 -12.90 -18.83 14.17
CA LYS A 141 -11.99 -19.23 15.26
C LYS A 141 -11.99 -18.25 16.44
N GLU A 142 -12.20 -16.96 16.17
CA GLU A 142 -12.22 -15.91 17.20
C GLU A 142 -13.65 -15.46 17.56
N GLY A 143 -14.68 -16.20 17.12
CA GLY A 143 -16.08 -15.91 17.39
C GLY A 143 -16.67 -14.75 16.59
N TYR A 144 -16.02 -14.34 15.49
CA TYR A 144 -16.55 -13.30 14.60
C TYR A 144 -17.46 -13.93 13.54
N ILE A 145 -18.59 -13.28 13.28
CA ILE A 145 -19.53 -13.68 12.22
C ILE A 145 -19.21 -12.87 10.97
N LEU A 146 -18.66 -13.52 9.94
CA LEU A 146 -18.36 -12.87 8.67
C LEU A 146 -19.66 -12.68 7.86
N LEU A 147 -19.99 -11.43 7.50
CA LEU A 147 -21.16 -11.08 6.69
C LEU A 147 -20.86 -11.04 5.20
N THR A 148 -19.60 -10.75 4.85
CA THR A 148 -19.16 -10.81 3.45
C THR A 148 -19.19 -12.26 2.96
N THR A 149 -19.85 -12.49 1.81
CA THR A 149 -20.07 -13.83 1.25
C THR A 149 -19.02 -14.27 0.24
N GLU A 150 -18.17 -13.36 -0.23
CA GLU A 150 -17.09 -13.64 -1.17
C GLU A 150 -15.90 -12.69 -1.00
N TYR A 151 -14.70 -13.15 -1.36
CA TYR A 151 -13.49 -12.34 -1.32
C TYR A 151 -12.85 -12.25 -2.71
N ARG A 152 -12.96 -11.06 -3.32
CA ARG A 152 -12.54 -10.80 -4.69
C ARG A 152 -11.07 -10.39 -4.78
N ASN A 153 -10.61 -9.54 -3.87
CA ASN A 153 -9.24 -9.03 -3.86
C ASN A 153 -8.85 -8.39 -2.51
N CYS A 154 -7.56 -8.07 -2.36
CA CYS A 154 -6.98 -7.52 -1.13
C CYS A 154 -7.45 -6.12 -0.72
N ARG A 155 -8.11 -5.37 -1.61
CA ARG A 155 -8.68 -4.06 -1.30
C ARG A 155 -10.10 -4.15 -0.77
N GLN A 156 -10.79 -5.26 -1.03
CA GLN A 156 -12.14 -5.48 -0.51
C GLN A 156 -12.10 -5.47 1.02
N LYS A 157 -13.04 -4.74 1.62
CA LYS A 157 -13.29 -4.77 3.05
C LYS A 157 -14.22 -5.95 3.36
N LEU A 158 -13.84 -6.72 4.37
CA LEU A 158 -14.57 -7.84 4.92
C LEU A 158 -15.47 -7.29 6.03
N GLU A 159 -16.77 -7.28 5.80
CA GLU A 159 -17.79 -6.93 6.78
C GLU A 159 -18.06 -8.10 7.73
N TYR A 160 -18.18 -7.80 9.02
CA TYR A 160 -18.40 -8.79 10.07
C TYR A 160 -19.19 -8.22 11.25
N ILE A 161 -19.67 -9.12 12.11
CA ILE A 161 -20.18 -8.83 13.45
C ILE A 161 -19.19 -9.45 14.45
N CYS A 162 -18.72 -8.65 15.42
CA CYS A 162 -17.82 -9.15 16.45
C CYS A 162 -18.58 -9.89 17.58
N PRO A 163 -17.87 -10.59 18.49
CA PRO A 163 -18.50 -11.29 19.62
C PRO A 163 -19.38 -10.40 20.51
N GLU A 164 -19.04 -9.11 20.61
CA GLU A 164 -19.81 -8.10 21.36
C GLU A 164 -20.99 -7.52 20.55
N GLY A 165 -21.30 -8.05 19.36
CA GLY A 165 -22.42 -7.63 18.53
C GLY A 165 -22.20 -6.40 17.64
N HIS A 166 -21.00 -5.78 17.65
CA HIS A 166 -20.73 -4.62 16.80
C HIS A 166 -20.53 -5.02 15.33
N ARG A 167 -21.24 -4.33 14.43
CA ARG A 167 -21.03 -4.41 12.98
C ARG A 167 -19.86 -3.52 12.56
N HIS A 168 -18.85 -4.10 11.92
CA HIS A 168 -17.69 -3.34 11.42
C HIS A 168 -17.13 -4.00 10.16
N ASN A 169 -16.06 -3.42 9.60
CA ASN A 169 -15.32 -4.01 8.49
C ASN A 169 -13.80 -3.94 8.69
N VAL A 170 -13.04 -4.79 8.00
CA VAL A 170 -11.58 -4.80 8.03
C VAL A 170 -11.03 -5.29 6.69
N SER A 171 -9.82 -4.89 6.32
CA SER A 171 -9.12 -5.56 5.22
C SER A 171 -8.49 -6.87 5.70
N TRP A 172 -8.37 -7.87 4.84
CA TRP A 172 -7.69 -9.12 5.18
C TRP A 172 -6.27 -8.92 5.73
N ASP A 173 -5.50 -8.00 5.14
CA ASP A 173 -4.16 -7.68 5.64
C ASP A 173 -4.19 -7.05 7.05
N GLY A 174 -5.22 -6.27 7.36
CA GLY A 174 -5.41 -5.70 8.69
C GLY A 174 -5.74 -6.79 9.71
N TRP A 175 -6.67 -7.69 9.36
CA TRP A 175 -6.98 -8.86 10.20
C TRP A 175 -5.73 -9.68 10.52
N ARG A 176 -4.89 -9.95 9.52
CA ARG A 176 -3.62 -10.67 9.70
C ARG A 176 -2.61 -9.95 10.58
N LYS A 177 -2.65 -8.61 10.64
CA LYS A 177 -1.81 -7.79 11.51
C LYS A 177 -2.35 -7.70 12.95
N GLY A 178 -3.53 -8.24 13.21
CA GLY A 178 -4.18 -8.21 14.53
C GLY A 178 -5.29 -7.15 14.65
N ASP A 179 -5.66 -6.47 13.56
CA ASP A 179 -6.81 -5.56 13.61
C ASP A 179 -8.09 -6.37 13.86
N ARG A 180 -8.85 -5.92 14.85
CA ARG A 180 -10.13 -6.50 15.26
C ARG A 180 -11.19 -5.41 15.27
N CYS A 181 -12.30 -5.65 15.97
CA CYS A 181 -13.36 -4.64 16.10
C CYS A 181 -12.80 -3.32 16.66
N ALA A 182 -12.83 -2.27 15.84
CA ALA A 182 -12.31 -0.96 16.21
C ALA A 182 -13.13 -0.32 17.35
N TYR A 183 -14.44 -0.60 17.42
CA TYR A 183 -15.29 -0.18 18.54
C TYR A 183 -14.83 -0.81 19.85
N CYS A 184 -14.66 -2.14 19.88
CA CYS A 184 -14.14 -2.84 21.06
C CYS A 184 -12.73 -2.35 21.44
N ALA A 185 -11.86 -2.12 20.44
CA ALA A 185 -10.53 -1.60 20.68
C ALA A 185 -10.56 -0.19 21.31
N SER A 186 -11.43 0.69 20.82
CA SER A 186 -11.62 2.03 21.37
C SER A 186 -12.10 1.98 22.82
N LEU A 187 -13.09 1.15 23.14
CA LEU A 187 -13.61 1.01 24.51
C LEU A 187 -12.54 0.53 25.51
N ARG A 188 -11.58 -0.28 25.07
CA ARG A 188 -10.43 -0.70 25.91
C ARG A 188 -9.46 0.43 26.20
N MET A 189 -9.45 1.47 25.38
CA MET A 189 -8.49 2.59 25.42
C MET A 189 -9.13 3.91 25.86
N THR A 190 -10.35 3.90 26.42
CA THR A 190 -11.06 5.10 26.87
C THR A 190 -11.37 5.09 28.36
N GLY A 191 -11.62 6.27 28.93
CA GLY A 191 -12.00 6.42 30.33
C GLY A 191 -10.90 5.94 31.28
N SER A 192 -11.29 5.32 32.39
CA SER A 192 -10.37 4.85 33.44
C SER A 192 -9.34 3.82 33.01
N LYS A 193 -9.52 3.22 31.84
CA LYS A 193 -8.57 2.25 31.26
C LYS A 193 -7.37 2.90 30.56
N HIS A 194 -7.44 4.20 30.27
CA HIS A 194 -6.37 4.91 29.56
C HIS A 194 -5.34 5.48 30.55
N HIS A 195 -4.03 5.30 30.29
CA HIS A 195 -2.96 5.73 31.22
C HIS A 195 -2.93 7.26 31.46
N ASN A 196 -3.42 8.07 30.51
CA ASN A 196 -3.58 9.52 30.70
C ASN A 196 -4.92 9.93 31.33
N TRP A 197 -5.74 8.99 31.82
CA TRP A 197 -7.02 9.34 32.44
C TRP A 197 -6.82 10.00 33.80
N LYS A 198 -7.40 11.19 33.97
CA LYS A 198 -7.30 12.01 35.18
C LYS A 198 -8.64 12.08 35.90
N GLY A 199 -9.32 10.95 36.11
CA GLY A 199 -10.57 10.94 36.88
C GLY A 199 -11.78 11.62 36.21
N GLY A 200 -11.80 11.71 34.87
CA GLY A 200 -12.94 12.33 34.16
C GLY A 200 -12.95 13.86 34.18
N VAL A 201 -11.77 14.50 34.11
CA VAL A 201 -11.58 15.98 34.07
C VAL A 201 -12.37 16.75 33.02
N THR A 202 -12.94 16.10 32.01
CA THR A 202 -13.74 16.79 30.99
C THR A 202 -14.98 17.38 31.64
N SER A 203 -15.09 18.70 31.62
CA SER A 203 -16.18 19.40 32.29
C SER A 203 -17.53 19.05 31.65
N ILE A 204 -18.61 19.04 32.44
CA ILE A 204 -19.98 18.84 31.92
C ILE A 204 -20.31 19.81 30.78
N SER A 205 -19.75 21.03 30.82
CA SER A 205 -19.87 22.03 29.75
C SER A 205 -19.21 21.61 28.43
N GLU A 206 -18.03 20.98 28.47
CA GLU A 206 -17.36 20.47 27.28
C GLU A 206 -18.13 19.29 26.69
N ILE A 207 -18.62 18.38 27.54
CA ILE A 207 -19.40 17.24 27.11
C ILE A 207 -20.73 17.70 26.47
N ALA A 208 -21.44 18.64 27.10
CA ALA A 208 -22.67 19.22 26.57
C ALA A 208 -22.45 19.89 25.20
N ARG A 209 -21.36 20.67 25.05
CA ARG A 209 -21.01 21.29 23.75
C ARG A 209 -20.72 20.25 22.66
N TYR A 210 -20.01 19.17 23.00
CA TYR A 210 -19.76 18.08 22.07
C TYR A 210 -21.06 17.42 21.63
N MET A 211 -21.96 17.10 22.56
CA MET A 211 -23.27 16.53 22.25
C MET A 211 -24.09 17.43 21.32
N LEU A 212 -24.19 18.72 21.64
CA LEU A 212 -24.98 19.68 20.87
C LEU A 212 -24.49 19.80 19.42
N LYS A 213 -23.17 19.73 19.21
CA LYS A 213 -22.57 19.75 17.87
C LYS A 213 -22.95 18.53 17.02
N HIS A 214 -23.21 17.39 17.67
CA HIS A 214 -23.52 16.11 17.02
C HIS A 214 -25.02 15.75 17.08
N ALA A 215 -25.85 16.59 17.66
CA ALA A 215 -27.30 16.46 17.63
C ALA A 215 -27.89 17.00 16.31
N ASP A 216 -29.20 16.83 16.11
CA ASP A 216 -29.92 17.43 14.97
C ASP A 216 -30.09 18.96 15.09
N TRP A 217 -29.90 19.51 16.29
CA TRP A 217 -30.11 20.93 16.59
C TRP A 217 -29.36 21.92 15.66
N PRO A 218 -28.05 21.76 15.36
CA PRO A 218 -27.37 22.64 14.42
C PRO A 218 -28.00 22.60 13.02
N LYS A 219 -28.39 21.40 12.56
CA LYS A 219 -29.03 21.21 11.25
C LYS A 219 -30.37 21.95 11.20
N GLN A 220 -31.21 21.82 12.24
CA GLN A 220 -32.50 22.49 12.32
C GLN A 220 -32.37 24.03 12.32
N ILE A 221 -31.35 24.59 12.98
CA ILE A 221 -31.07 26.04 12.94
C ILE A 221 -30.67 26.48 11.55
N PHE A 222 -29.78 25.72 10.90
CA PHE A 222 -29.33 26.04 9.55
C PHE A 222 -30.50 25.98 8.55
N GLU A 223 -31.39 24.99 8.69
CA GLU A 223 -32.61 24.89 7.87
C GLU A 223 -33.55 26.08 8.10
N ARG A 224 -33.85 26.43 9.36
CA ARG A 224 -34.66 27.62 9.71
C ARG A 224 -34.10 28.90 9.11
N ASP A 225 -32.79 29.06 9.19
CA ASP A 225 -32.08 30.25 8.73
C ASP A 225 -31.78 30.20 7.22
N ASN A 226 -32.36 29.25 6.48
CA ASN A 226 -32.15 29.02 5.05
C ASN A 226 -30.65 28.96 4.66
N TYR A 227 -29.83 28.35 5.52
CA TYR A 227 -28.38 28.26 5.39
C TYR A 227 -27.71 29.61 5.15
N THR A 228 -28.27 30.68 5.72
CA THR A 228 -27.70 32.03 5.67
C THR A 228 -27.13 32.46 7.00
N CYS A 229 -26.02 33.19 6.95
CA CYS A 229 -25.45 33.83 8.13
C CYS A 229 -26.37 34.96 8.62
N GLN A 230 -26.95 34.82 9.80
CA GLN A 230 -27.93 35.76 10.38
C GLN A 230 -27.36 37.13 10.78
N ARG A 231 -26.05 37.35 10.59
CA ARG A 231 -25.39 38.63 10.87
C ARG A 231 -24.97 39.39 9.62
N CYS A 232 -24.58 38.69 8.55
CA CYS A 232 -24.06 39.33 7.33
C CYS A 232 -24.84 38.93 6.07
N SER A 233 -25.91 38.16 6.23
CA SER A 233 -26.79 37.66 5.17
C SER A 233 -26.07 36.88 4.06
N GLY A 234 -24.85 36.40 4.33
CA GLY A 234 -24.09 35.59 3.39
C GLY A 234 -24.69 34.18 3.28
N TYR A 235 -24.91 33.72 2.05
CA TYR A 235 -25.48 32.41 1.74
C TYR A 235 -24.41 31.30 1.71
N GLY A 236 -24.66 30.18 2.39
CA GLY A 236 -23.84 28.97 2.34
C GLY A 236 -22.47 29.03 3.05
N GLY A 237 -21.63 28.04 2.77
CA GLY A 237 -20.28 27.89 3.33
C GLY A 237 -20.22 27.22 4.71
N CYS A 238 -19.07 27.34 5.40
CA CYS A 238 -18.87 26.74 6.72
C CYS A 238 -19.59 27.56 7.82
N LEU A 239 -20.88 27.27 8.03
CA LEU A 239 -21.69 27.83 9.11
C LEU A 239 -21.40 27.15 10.45
N ASN A 240 -21.65 27.90 11.52
CA ASN A 240 -21.57 27.45 12.90
C ASN A 240 -22.88 27.80 13.60
N ALA A 241 -23.46 26.85 14.33
CA ALA A 241 -24.59 27.10 15.20
C ALA A 241 -24.08 27.74 16.49
N HIS A 242 -24.44 28.99 16.72
CA HIS A 242 -24.05 29.76 17.88
C HIS A 242 -25.20 29.79 18.90
N HIS A 243 -24.92 29.40 20.15
CA HIS A 243 -25.88 29.59 21.25
C HIS A 243 -25.96 31.06 21.65
N LEU A 244 -27.17 31.62 21.70
CA LEU A 244 -27.42 32.98 22.19
C LEU A 244 -27.15 33.07 23.69
N ILE A 245 -27.72 32.14 24.46
CA ILE A 245 -27.42 31.95 25.88
C ILE A 245 -26.28 30.93 25.97
N PRO A 246 -25.09 31.31 26.46
CA PRO A 246 -23.94 30.41 26.52
C PRO A 246 -24.26 29.14 27.31
N VAL A 247 -23.83 27.99 26.79
CA VAL A 247 -24.04 26.67 27.41
C VAL A 247 -23.68 26.69 28.90
N LYS A 248 -22.54 27.29 29.27
CA LYS A 248 -22.10 27.37 30.67
C LYS A 248 -23.12 28.09 31.58
N GLN A 249 -23.72 29.19 31.11
CA GLN A 249 -24.71 29.94 31.90
C GLN A 249 -26.02 29.16 32.06
N ILE A 250 -26.44 28.43 31.01
CA ILE A 250 -27.62 27.55 31.09
C ILE A 250 -27.39 26.48 32.15
N LEU A 251 -26.21 25.84 32.12
CA LEU A 251 -25.87 24.79 33.08
C LEU A 251 -25.83 25.31 34.52
N GLU A 252 -25.24 26.49 34.74
CA GLU A 252 -25.20 27.14 36.07
C GLU A 252 -26.61 27.51 36.56
N TYR A 253 -27.43 28.14 35.71
CA TYR A 253 -28.76 28.61 36.09
C TYR A 253 -29.70 27.47 36.49
N TYR A 254 -29.69 26.36 35.74
CA TYR A 254 -30.51 25.19 36.01
C TYR A 254 -29.83 24.15 36.92
N SER A 255 -28.65 24.45 37.48
CA SER A 255 -27.87 23.51 38.32
C SER A 255 -27.68 22.13 37.66
N ILE A 256 -27.28 22.15 36.39
CA ILE A 256 -27.06 20.95 35.57
C ILE A 256 -25.61 20.50 35.71
N ASP A 257 -25.44 19.34 36.34
CA ASP A 257 -24.16 18.71 36.67
C ASP A 257 -24.03 17.27 36.13
N THR A 258 -25.11 16.68 35.60
CA THR A 258 -25.11 15.32 35.04
C THR A 258 -25.55 15.28 33.57
N MET A 259 -25.19 14.20 32.89
CA MET A 259 -25.49 13.98 31.48
C MET A 259 -26.99 13.78 31.21
N GLU A 260 -27.69 13.17 32.16
CA GLU A 260 -29.13 12.97 32.13
C GLU A 260 -29.85 14.32 32.16
N LYS A 261 -29.43 15.22 33.05
CA LYS A 261 -29.98 16.59 33.14
C LYS A 261 -29.68 17.42 31.90
N VAL A 262 -28.50 17.26 31.28
CA VAL A 262 -28.17 17.91 29.99
C VAL A 262 -29.18 17.50 28.92
N LYS A 263 -29.46 16.20 28.77
CA LYS A 263 -30.41 15.68 27.77
C LYS A 263 -31.84 16.17 27.97
N GLN A 264 -32.22 16.48 29.21
CA GLN A 264 -33.55 16.97 29.57
C GLN A 264 -33.69 18.50 29.47
N CYS A 265 -32.60 19.23 29.23
CA CYS A 265 -32.63 20.69 29.19
C CYS A 265 -33.08 21.20 27.82
N ASN A 266 -34.38 21.48 27.68
CA ASN A 266 -34.97 21.98 26.44
C ASN A 266 -34.26 23.23 25.89
N LEU A 267 -33.80 24.15 26.75
CA LEU A 267 -33.17 25.41 26.32
C LEU A 267 -31.83 25.20 25.59
N LEU A 268 -31.10 24.11 25.88
CA LEU A 268 -29.86 23.79 25.17
C LEU A 268 -30.13 23.41 23.70
N PHE A 269 -31.29 22.79 23.44
CA PHE A 269 -31.72 22.28 22.15
C PHE A 269 -32.83 23.14 21.51
N ASP A 270 -33.15 24.30 22.07
CA ASP A 270 -34.14 25.21 21.47
C ASP A 270 -33.50 25.90 20.26
N ILE A 271 -34.08 25.75 19.07
CA ILE A 271 -33.60 26.39 17.85
C ILE A 271 -33.56 27.92 17.97
N ASN A 272 -34.45 28.52 18.78
CA ASN A 272 -34.51 29.96 19.02
C ASN A 272 -33.34 30.47 19.85
N ASN A 273 -32.74 29.60 20.67
CA ASN A 273 -31.49 29.86 21.34
C ASN A 273 -30.27 29.69 20.42
N GLY A 274 -30.49 29.52 19.11
CA GLY A 274 -29.46 29.32 18.09
C GLY A 274 -29.43 30.39 17.00
N LEU A 275 -28.23 30.68 16.51
CA LEU A 275 -27.96 31.52 15.34
C LEU A 275 -27.03 30.82 14.34
N SER A 276 -27.40 30.81 13.05
CA SER A 276 -26.47 30.44 11.98
C SER A 276 -25.48 31.55 11.71
N LEU A 277 -24.18 31.32 11.96
CA LEU A 277 -23.13 32.31 11.73
C LEU A 277 -21.99 31.73 10.89
N CYS A 278 -21.51 32.48 9.89
CA CYS A 278 -20.28 32.12 9.19
C CYS A 278 -19.08 32.25 10.13
N LYS A 279 -17.96 31.56 9.83
CA LYS A 279 -16.76 31.54 10.69
C LYS A 279 -16.29 32.93 11.17
N LYS A 280 -16.27 33.93 10.28
CA LYS A 280 -15.87 35.30 10.62
C LYS A 280 -16.86 35.95 11.62
N CYS A 281 -18.16 35.77 11.37
CA CYS A 281 -19.23 36.26 12.22
C CYS A 281 -19.27 35.59 13.59
N HIS A 282 -19.09 34.27 13.62
CA HIS A 282 -19.06 33.51 14.86
C HIS A 282 -17.89 33.95 15.76
N LYS A 283 -16.68 34.10 15.19
CA LYS A 283 -15.51 34.58 15.94
C LYS A 283 -15.72 36.01 16.46
N TRP A 284 -16.28 36.89 15.63
CA TRP A 284 -16.58 38.26 16.04
C TRP A 284 -17.55 38.31 17.22
N THR A 285 -18.58 37.44 17.19
CA THR A 285 -19.62 37.38 18.23
C THR A 285 -19.00 37.01 19.58
N HIS A 286 -18.12 36.02 19.63
CA HIS A 286 -17.36 35.69 20.85
C HIS A 286 -16.39 36.80 21.30
N SER A 287 -15.88 37.63 20.38
CA SER A 287 -14.92 38.70 20.71
C SER A 287 -15.56 40.00 21.23
N LYS A 288 -16.84 40.24 20.95
CA LYS A 288 -17.55 41.49 21.30
C LYS A 288 -18.60 41.30 22.39
N LEU A 289 -19.09 40.08 22.59
CA LEU A 289 -20.05 39.75 23.65
C LEU A 289 -19.34 39.30 24.93
N ASN A 290 -18.65 40.20 25.61
CA ASN A 290 -18.52 40.12 27.07
C ASN A 290 -19.82 40.67 27.69
N MET A 291 -20.95 40.00 27.44
CA MET A 291 -22.24 40.50 27.89
C MET A 291 -22.48 40.15 29.36
N ASN A 292 -22.73 41.20 30.15
CA ASN A 292 -23.25 41.11 31.51
C ASN A 292 -24.58 40.34 31.54
N LYS A 293 -24.82 39.61 32.65
CA LYS A 293 -25.93 38.66 32.86
C LYS A 293 -27.35 39.24 32.64
N GLU A 294 -27.51 40.56 32.64
CA GLU A 294 -28.84 41.20 32.71
C GLU A 294 -29.61 41.29 31.38
N ASN A 295 -28.97 41.07 30.22
CA ASN A 295 -29.62 41.23 28.90
C ASN A 295 -29.94 39.92 28.14
N LEU A 296 -29.72 38.74 28.74
CA LEU A 296 -29.86 37.45 28.05
C LEU A 296 -31.31 36.99 27.85
N TYR A 297 -32.19 37.25 28.82
CA TYR A 297 -33.60 36.85 28.69
C TYR A 297 -34.34 37.68 27.65
N GLY A 298 -34.00 38.98 27.49
CA GLY A 298 -34.68 39.88 26.55
C GLY A 298 -34.52 39.50 25.07
N PHE A 299 -33.32 39.13 24.62
CA PHE A 299 -33.11 38.74 23.22
C PHE A 299 -33.74 37.38 22.87
N TYR A 300 -33.75 36.45 23.82
CA TYR A 300 -34.38 35.14 23.67
C TYR A 300 -35.91 35.24 23.67
N THR A 301 -36.50 36.03 24.57
CA THR A 301 -37.97 36.24 24.61
C THR A 301 -38.47 36.95 23.37
N ILE A 302 -37.74 37.96 22.87
CA ILE A 302 -38.07 38.64 21.60
C ILE A 302 -38.11 37.64 20.45
N ARG A 303 -37.14 36.74 20.31
CA ARG A 303 -37.15 35.75 19.21
C ARG A 303 -38.24 34.69 19.33
N LYS A 304 -38.63 34.32 20.56
CA LYS A 304 -39.72 33.38 20.78
C LYS A 304 -41.09 33.96 20.39
N SER A 305 -41.27 35.29 20.36
CA SER A 305 -42.53 35.94 19.99
C SER A 305 -42.74 36.18 18.48
N TYR A 306 -41.71 35.98 17.65
CA TYR A 306 -41.80 36.20 16.18
C TYR A 306 -41.90 34.90 15.36
N ASN A 307 -42.04 33.74 16.02
CA ASN A 307 -42.20 32.43 15.39
C ASN A 307 -43.51 31.78 15.80
#